data_AF-A0A454CUU5-F1
#
_entry.id   AF-A0A454CUU5-F1
#
_cell.length_a   1.000
_cell.length_b   1.000
_cell.length_c   1.000
_cell.angle_alpha   90.00
_cell.angle_beta   90.00
_cell.angle_gamma   90.00
#
_symmetry.space_group_name_H-M   'P 1'
#
loop_
_entity.id
_entity.type
_entity.pdbx_description
1 polymer ?
#
loop_
_entity_poly.entity_id
_entity_poly.type
_entity_poly.pdbx_seq_one_letter_code
_entity_poly.pdbx_strand_id
1 'polypeptide(L)'
;MAQVAEKQRYHVDLAGLMRTYETNYAKLNALLPASAEVGDVRCYQAANMVYQLTVNEITKYTTVVEICQSDETPVFPLPTMSVRLYHDARVAEVCSSGEFSRIKAKYDYPNDQLMQKDEK
;
A
#
# COMPACT_ATOMS: atom_id res chain seq x y z
N MET A 1 17.03 -24.45 -34.74
CA MET A 1 17.81 -23.46 -33.98
C MET A 1 16.84 -22.65 -33.14
N ALA A 2 16.62 -23.05 -31.88
CA ALA A 2 15.68 -22.36 -30.99
C ALA A 2 16.43 -21.27 -30.23
N GLN A 3 16.03 -20.02 -30.43
CA GLN A 3 16.58 -18.86 -29.72
C GLN A 3 16.03 -18.88 -28.29
N VAL A 4 16.89 -19.23 -27.34
CA VAL A 4 16.59 -19.15 -25.91
C VAL A 4 16.51 -17.66 -25.56
N ALA A 5 15.31 -17.17 -25.26
CA ALA A 5 15.11 -15.81 -24.80
C ALA A 5 15.93 -15.59 -23.52
N GLU A 6 16.94 -14.72 -23.58
CA GLU A 6 17.71 -14.33 -22.40
C GLU A 6 16.77 -13.77 -21.34
N LYS A 7 16.69 -14.47 -20.21
CA LYS A 7 15.90 -14.03 -19.05
C LYS A 7 16.56 -12.78 -18.51
N GLN A 8 15.97 -11.61 -18.76
CA GLN A 8 16.50 -10.34 -18.25
C GLN A 8 16.72 -10.45 -16.74
N ARG A 9 17.92 -10.05 -16.32
CA ARG A 9 18.33 -10.07 -14.91
C ARG A 9 17.46 -9.08 -14.17
N TYR A 10 16.73 -9.57 -13.16
CA TYR A 10 15.86 -8.74 -12.34
C TYR A 10 16.64 -7.56 -11.78
N HIS A 11 16.25 -6.35 -12.19
CA HIS A 11 16.85 -5.10 -11.73
C HIS A 11 15.73 -4.26 -11.16
N VAL A 12 15.81 -3.98 -9.86
CA VAL A 12 14.83 -3.12 -9.18
C VAL A 12 15.21 -1.68 -9.48
N ASP A 13 14.30 -0.93 -10.10
CA ASP A 13 14.43 0.51 -10.20
C ASP A 13 14.09 1.15 -8.84
N LEU A 14 15.10 1.23 -7.99
CA LEU A 14 14.97 1.84 -6.67
C LEU A 14 14.61 3.32 -6.76
N ALA A 15 15.09 4.03 -7.78
CA ALA A 15 14.81 5.45 -7.95
C ALA A 15 13.34 5.68 -8.31
N GLY A 16 12.79 4.88 -9.22
CA GLY A 16 11.36 4.89 -9.54
C GLY A 16 10.47 4.55 -8.32
N LEU A 17 10.91 3.58 -7.51
CA LEU A 17 10.20 3.21 -6.27
C LEU A 17 10.20 4.37 -5.26
N MET A 18 11.36 4.97 -4.98
CA MET A 18 11.48 6.10 -4.07
C MET A 18 10.60 7.28 -4.50
N ARG A 19 10.58 7.59 -5.80
CA ARG A 19 9.71 8.64 -6.35
C ARG A 19 8.23 8.37 -6.10
N THR A 20 7.82 7.11 -6.18
CA THR A 20 6.44 6.69 -5.90
C THR A 20 6.11 6.93 -4.42
N TYR A 21 7.02 6.57 -3.52
CA TYR A 21 6.83 6.77 -2.08
C TYR A 21 6.75 8.25 -1.69
N GLU A 22 7.58 9.10 -2.27
CA GLU A 22 7.53 10.56 -2.06
C GLU A 22 6.22 11.16 -2.59
N THR A 23 5.79 10.73 -3.79
CA THR A 23 4.54 11.20 -4.39
C THR A 23 3.33 10.80 -3.56
N ASN A 24 3.31 9.56 -3.06
CA ASN A 24 2.24 9.06 -2.21
C ASN A 24 2.21 9.82 -0.87
N TYR A 25 3.37 10.10 -0.28
CA TYR A 25 3.45 10.92 0.93
C TYR A 25 2.85 12.30 0.73
N ALA A 26 3.26 13.03 -0.32
CA ALA A 26 2.76 14.36 -0.58
C ALA A 26 1.23 14.38 -0.77
N LYS A 27 0.69 13.40 -1.50
CA LYS A 27 -0.75 13.26 -1.73
C LYS A 27 -1.51 12.92 -0.44
N LEU A 28 -1.07 11.92 0.30
CA LEU A 28 -1.74 11.51 1.54
C LEU A 28 -1.64 12.59 2.61
N ASN A 29 -0.48 13.21 2.78
CA ASN A 29 -0.31 14.30 3.72
C ASN A 29 -1.20 15.52 3.38
N ALA A 30 -1.51 15.76 2.10
CA ALA A 30 -2.47 16.78 1.69
C ALA A 30 -3.94 16.39 1.96
N LEU A 31 -4.26 15.10 1.96
CA LEU A 31 -5.59 14.58 2.30
C LEU A 31 -5.80 14.51 3.83
N LEU A 32 -4.75 14.43 4.63
CA LEU A 32 -4.89 14.45 6.09
C LEU A 32 -5.13 15.88 6.60
N PRO A 33 -5.91 16.07 7.68
CA PRO A 33 -6.05 17.38 8.30
C PRO A 33 -4.75 17.79 8.98
N ALA A 34 -4.49 19.10 9.07
CA ALA A 34 -3.29 19.64 9.70
C ALA A 34 -3.17 19.25 11.19
N SER A 35 -4.31 18.98 11.84
CA SER A 35 -4.43 18.52 13.22
C SER A 35 -5.11 17.15 13.26
N ALA A 36 -4.54 16.17 12.56
CA ALA A 36 -5.03 14.79 12.63
C ALA A 36 -4.88 14.24 14.06
N GLU A 37 -5.90 13.53 14.53
CA GLU A 37 -5.89 12.80 15.79
C GLU A 37 -6.12 11.30 15.51
N VAL A 38 -5.70 10.45 16.45
CA VAL A 38 -5.95 9.01 16.34
C VAL A 38 -7.45 8.75 16.37
N GLY A 39 -7.95 7.98 15.42
CA GLY A 39 -9.37 7.70 15.23
C GLY A 39 -10.10 8.70 14.32
N ASP A 40 -9.40 9.70 13.77
CA ASP A 40 -9.99 10.59 12.78
C ASP A 40 -10.33 9.84 11.50
N VAL A 41 -11.53 10.09 10.96
CA VAL A 41 -12.08 9.39 9.79
C VAL A 41 -12.48 10.40 8.74
N ARG A 42 -11.96 10.24 7.52
CA ARG A 42 -12.25 11.11 6.38
C ARG A 42 -12.75 10.29 5.20
N CYS A 43 -13.94 10.64 4.71
CA CYS A 43 -14.50 10.03 3.52
C CYS A 43 -14.25 10.92 2.30
N TYR A 44 -13.67 10.34 1.25
CA TYR A 44 -13.43 10.97 -0.04
C TYR A 44 -14.18 10.22 -1.12
N GLN A 45 -14.88 10.96 -1.97
CA GLN A 45 -15.44 10.42 -3.19
C GLN A 45 -14.45 10.63 -4.34
N ALA A 46 -13.97 9.55 -4.93
CA ALA A 46 -13.14 9.57 -6.12
C ALA A 46 -13.92 8.92 -7.27
N ALA A 47 -14.38 9.75 -8.21
CA ALA A 47 -15.29 9.33 -9.28
C ALA A 47 -16.55 8.63 -8.73
N ASN A 48 -16.70 7.33 -9.00
CA ASN A 48 -17.85 6.52 -8.58
C ASN A 48 -17.58 5.67 -7.34
N MET A 49 -16.43 5.85 -6.68
CA MET A 49 -16.02 5.07 -5.51
C MET A 49 -15.84 5.97 -4.30
N VAL A 50 -16.27 5.49 -3.13
CA VAL A 50 -16.02 6.17 -1.85
C VAL A 50 -14.85 5.49 -1.17
N TYR A 51 -13.93 6.30 -0.66
CA TYR A 51 -12.78 5.87 0.12
C TYR A 51 -12.86 6.50 1.50
N GLN A 52 -12.68 5.67 2.52
CA GLN A 52 -12.56 6.11 3.90
C GLN A 52 -11.10 6.00 4.32
N LEU A 53 -10.55 7.09 4.84
CA LEU A 53 -9.23 7.13 5.47
C LEU A 53 -9.44 7.20 6.98
N THR A 54 -8.88 6.25 7.71
CA THR A 54 -8.90 6.22 9.17
C THR A 54 -7.48 6.37 9.67
N VAL A 55 -7.25 7.29 10.61
CA VAL A 55 -5.93 7.44 11.24
C VAL A 55 -5.81 6.46 12.41
N ASN A 56 -4.99 5.43 12.25
CA ASN A 56 -4.85 4.36 13.25
C ASN A 56 -3.81 4.69 14.31
N GLU A 57 -2.72 5.36 13.94
CA GLU A 57 -1.64 5.70 14.86
C GLU A 57 -0.97 7.00 14.44
N ILE A 58 -0.67 7.86 15.41
CA ILE A 58 0.15 9.06 15.21
C ILE A 58 1.27 9.05 16.25
N THR A 59 2.49 9.11 15.76
CA THR A 59 3.68 9.36 16.57
C THR A 59 4.35 10.66 16.12
N LYS A 60 5.46 11.02 16.78
CA LYS A 60 6.21 12.24 16.43
C LYS A 60 6.71 12.25 14.98
N TYR A 61 7.03 11.09 14.42
CA TYR A 61 7.67 10.98 13.10
C TYR A 61 6.95 10.04 12.15
N THR A 62 5.97 9.27 12.62
CA THR A 62 5.22 8.33 11.79
C THR A 62 3.73 8.49 12.00
N THR A 63 2.97 8.36 10.91
CA THR A 63 1.51 8.27 10.95
C THR A 63 1.08 7.03 10.19
N VAL A 64 0.21 6.22 10.78
CA VAL A 64 -0.38 5.05 10.12
C VAL A 64 -1.82 5.36 9.78
N VAL A 65 -2.14 5.23 8.50
CA VAL A 65 -3.49 5.46 7.95
C VAL A 65 -3.98 4.16 7.35
N GLU A 66 -5.23 3.83 7.59
CA GLU A 66 -5.96 2.78 6.91
C GLU A 66 -6.87 3.39 5.86
N ILE A 67 -6.83 2.85 4.65
CA ILE A 67 -7.62 3.28 3.51
C ILE A 67 -8.54 2.13 3.15
N CYS A 68 -9.84 2.33 3.31
CA CYS A 68 -10.87 1.36 2.98
C CYS A 68 -11.71 1.89 1.84
N GLN A 69 -11.97 1.05 0.84
CA GLN A 69 -13.02 1.35 -0.13
C GLN A 69 -14.39 1.06 0.49
N SER A 70 -15.35 1.93 0.27
CA SER A 70 -16.76 1.75 0.64
C SER A 70 -17.59 1.78 -0.62
N ASP A 71 -18.40 0.74 -0.82
CA ASP A 71 -19.36 0.65 -1.91
C ASP A 71 -20.76 0.41 -1.33
N GLU A 72 -21.80 0.95 -1.96
CA GLU A 72 -23.18 0.81 -1.47
C GLU A 72 -23.69 -0.63 -1.57
N THR A 73 -23.12 -1.44 -2.47
CA THR A 73 -23.48 -2.85 -2.64
C THR A 73 -22.22 -3.72 -2.75
N PRO A 74 -21.59 -4.10 -1.63
CA PRO A 74 -20.40 -4.92 -1.67
C PRO A 74 -20.79 -6.36 -2.07
N VAL A 75 -20.46 -6.74 -3.31
CA VAL A 75 -20.58 -8.13 -3.79
C VAL A 75 -19.42 -9.00 -3.25
N PHE A 76 -18.36 -8.36 -2.76
CA PHE A 76 -17.11 -8.96 -2.28
C PHE A 76 -16.54 -8.15 -1.10
N PRO A 77 -15.61 -8.72 -0.29
CA PRO A 77 -14.88 -7.94 0.71
C PRO A 77 -14.19 -6.76 0.04
N LEU A 78 -14.44 -5.57 0.57
CA LEU A 78 -13.92 -4.34 0.00
C LEU A 78 -12.41 -4.24 0.23
N PRO A 79 -11.63 -3.76 -0.75
CA PRO A 79 -10.19 -3.65 -0.60
C PRO A 79 -9.85 -2.64 0.51
N THR A 80 -9.01 -3.08 1.44
CA THR A 80 -8.43 -2.25 2.49
C THR A 80 -6.91 -2.19 2.30
N MET A 81 -6.28 -1.10 2.67
CA MET A 81 -4.82 -1.01 2.70
C MET A 81 -4.35 -0.19 3.90
N SER A 82 -3.26 -0.61 4.54
CA SER A 82 -2.59 0.18 5.57
C SER A 82 -1.37 0.86 4.97
N VAL A 83 -1.24 2.15 5.19
CA VAL A 83 -0.15 2.99 4.69
C VAL A 83 0.51 3.70 5.86
N ARG A 84 1.83 3.60 5.96
CA ARG A 84 2.63 4.33 6.94
C ARG A 84 3.37 5.47 6.27
N LEU A 85 3.15 6.67 6.80
CA LEU A 85 3.82 7.90 6.41
C LEU A 85 4.99 8.16 7.37
N TYR A 86 6.18 8.39 6.83
CA TYR A 86 7.37 8.83 7.55
C TYR A 86 7.56 10.32 7.31
N HIS A 87 7.43 11.14 8.35
CA HIS A 87 7.50 12.60 8.24
C HIS A 87 8.93 13.12 8.15
N ASP A 88 9.90 12.37 8.67
CA ASP A 88 11.34 12.67 8.59
C ASP A 88 11.88 12.45 7.18
N ALA A 89 11.60 11.29 6.58
CA ALA A 89 12.01 10.95 5.23
C ALA A 89 11.03 11.45 4.15
N ARG A 90 9.85 11.93 4.53
CA ARG A 90 8.77 12.40 3.64
C ARG A 90 8.36 11.36 2.60
N VAL A 91 8.24 10.11 3.04
CA VAL A 91 7.88 8.96 2.21
C VAL A 91 6.70 8.21 2.81
N ALA A 92 5.90 7.57 1.95
CA ALA A 92 4.79 6.72 2.37
C ALA A 92 4.97 5.32 1.81
N GLU A 93 4.94 4.32 2.70
CA GLU A 93 5.00 2.91 2.35
C GLU A 93 3.65 2.24 2.60
N VAL A 94 3.28 1.31 1.73
CA VAL A 94 2.09 0.46 1.94
C VAL A 94 2.53 -0.73 2.79
N CYS A 95 2.00 -0.82 4.01
CA CYS A 95 2.30 -1.89 4.95
C CYS A 95 1.49 -3.16 4.69
N SER A 96 0.24 -3.03 4.24
CA SER A 96 -0.64 -4.15 3.90
C SER A 96 -1.69 -3.75 2.87
N SER A 97 -2.15 -4.72 2.09
CA SER A 97 -3.28 -4.57 1.16
C SER A 97 -4.17 -5.82 1.26
N GLY A 98 -5.37 -5.68 1.81
CA GLY A 98 -6.31 -6.76 2.09
C GLY A 98 -5.78 -7.74 3.15
N GLU A 99 -6.10 -9.03 2.98
CA GLU A 99 -5.59 -10.13 3.83
C GLU A 99 -4.07 -10.38 3.67
N PHE A 100 -3.43 -9.74 2.70
CA PHE A 100 -2.02 -9.95 2.41
C PHE A 100 -1.16 -8.83 3.02
N SER A 101 -0.69 -9.07 4.25
CA SER A 101 0.21 -8.15 4.96
C SER A 101 1.67 -8.25 4.49
N ARG A 102 2.09 -9.36 3.88
CA ARG A 102 3.49 -9.58 3.55
C ARG A 102 3.67 -10.62 2.44
N ILE A 103 3.66 -10.15 1.19
CA ILE A 103 4.07 -11.00 0.06
C ILE A 103 5.59 -11.14 0.13
N LYS A 104 6.10 -12.35 0.45
CA LYS A 104 7.54 -12.59 0.44
C LYS A 104 8.03 -12.69 -1.01
N ALA A 105 9.10 -11.96 -1.34
CA ALA A 105 9.75 -12.02 -2.66
C ALA A 105 10.25 -13.42 -3.04
N LYS A 106 10.43 -14.30 -2.07
CA LYS A 106 10.75 -15.71 -2.24
C LYS A 106 10.22 -16.48 -1.03
N TYR A 107 9.38 -17.49 -1.25
CA TYR A 107 8.94 -18.40 -0.19
C TYR A 107 9.93 -19.56 -0.09
N ASP A 108 10.48 -19.81 1.10
CA ASP A 108 11.27 -21.00 1.39
C ASP A 108 10.36 -22.23 1.49
N TYR A 109 10.89 -23.38 1.08
CA TYR A 109 10.15 -24.64 1.10
C TYR A 109 10.41 -25.41 2.41
N PRO A 110 9.39 -26.04 3.03
CA PRO A 110 8.02 -26.26 2.56
C PRO A 110 7.07 -25.06 2.67
N ASN A 111 6.31 -24.80 1.60
CA ASN A 111 5.36 -23.69 1.46
C ASN A 111 3.97 -24.08 2.03
N ASP A 112 3.80 -23.98 3.34
CA ASP A 112 2.56 -24.37 4.05
C ASP A 112 1.32 -23.56 3.65
N GLN A 113 1.48 -22.40 3.02
CA GLN A 113 0.38 -21.52 2.63
C GLN A 113 -0.07 -21.68 1.16
N LEU A 114 0.51 -22.63 0.41
CA LEU A 114 0.18 -22.91 -1.01
C LEU A 114 0.20 -21.65 -1.92
N MET A 115 0.94 -20.61 -1.53
CA MET A 115 1.09 -19.37 -2.29
C MET A 115 1.80 -19.67 -3.63
N GLN A 116 1.31 -19.14 -4.74
CA GLN A 116 1.98 -19.30 -6.05
C GLN A 116 3.39 -18.71 -6.01
N LYS A 117 4.35 -19.43 -6.62
CA LYS A 117 5.77 -19.07 -6.65
C LYS A 117 6.08 -17.84 -7.50
N ASP A 118 5.22 -17.54 -8.48
CA ASP A 118 5.45 -16.54 -9.52
C ASP A 118 4.10 -15.91 -9.87
N GLU A 119 3.80 -14.74 -9.31
CA GLU A 119 2.89 -13.81 -10.00
C GLU A 119 3.77 -13.01 -10.98
N LYS A 120 3.76 -13.44 -12.23
CA LYS A 120 4.37 -12.73 -13.36
C LYS A 120 3.34 -11.81 -13.99
#